data_AF-A0A972Z5C4-F1
#
_entry.id   AF-A0A972Z5C4-F1
#
_cell.length_a   1.000
_cell.length_b   1.000
_cell.length_c   1.000
_cell.angle_alpha   90.00
_cell.angle_beta   90.00
_cell.angle_gamma   90.00
#
_symmetry.space_group_name_H-M   'P 1'
#
loop_
_entity.id
_entity.type
_entity.pdbx_description
1 polymer ?
#
loop_
_entity_poly.entity_id
_entity_poly.type
_entity_poly.pdbx_seq_one_letter_code
_entity_poly.pdbx_strand_id
1 'polypeptide(L)'
;MSCKDIERLIIDSSDKDLSLEELDILEQHVAFCTNCARFRENLEKIRASIKTIPQPIPPPDLVEKTRARCQAELRTKAAADAGISPKTHAEPMPKYALPVLFSLILLTAFIIAPMLKNIKLDQPLTFPTVAVLTLLIQNAAMLFFSPILIRKYRWKKRDFRGTQMNANAS
;
A
#
# COMPACT_ATOMS: atom_id res chain seq x y z
N MET A 1 15.19 -18.22 4.09
CA MET A 1 15.86 -17.09 3.42
C MET A 1 17.36 -17.36 3.37
N SER A 2 18.08 -16.93 2.33
CA SER A 2 19.53 -17.13 2.27
C SER A 2 20.25 -16.09 3.13
N CYS A 3 21.48 -16.37 3.58
CA CYS A 3 22.28 -15.40 4.35
C CYS A 3 22.46 -14.08 3.57
N LYS A 4 22.59 -14.15 2.24
CA LYS A 4 22.74 -12.99 1.36
C LYS A 4 21.50 -12.08 1.37
N ASP A 5 20.31 -12.65 1.48
CA ASP A 5 19.07 -11.85 1.56
C ASP A 5 18.97 -11.15 2.92
N ILE A 6 19.40 -11.83 3.98
CA ILE A 6 19.41 -11.29 5.34
C ILE A 6 20.45 -10.17 5.47
N GLU A 7 21.64 -10.33 4.89
CA GLU A 7 22.65 -9.27 4.83
C GLU A 7 22.11 -8.00 4.14
N ARG A 8 21.34 -8.16 3.06
CA ARG A 8 20.67 -7.03 2.40
C ARG A 8 19.65 -6.38 3.32
N LEU A 9 18.83 -7.16 4.00
CA LEU A 9 17.87 -6.62 4.98
C LEU A 9 18.57 -5.86 6.12
N ILE A 10 19.71 -6.34 6.62
CA ILE A 10 20.52 -5.65 7.65
C ILE A 10 21.05 -4.29 7.15
N ILE A 11 21.37 -4.19 5.86
CA ILE A 11 21.81 -2.93 5.24
C ILE A 11 20.60 -2.00 5.07
N ASP A 12 19.51 -2.49 4.47
CA ASP A 12 18.30 -1.69 4.22
C ASP A 12 17.65 -1.18 5.52
N SER A 13 17.79 -1.91 6.63
CA SER A 13 17.21 -1.52 7.94
C SER A 13 17.76 -0.21 8.52
N SER A 14 18.88 0.32 8.03
CA SER A 14 19.37 1.65 8.47
C SER A 14 18.82 2.82 7.67
N ASP A 15 18.40 2.56 6.44
CA ASP A 15 18.11 3.60 5.46
C ASP A 15 16.60 3.69 5.16
N LYS A 16 15.85 2.62 5.46
CA LYS A 16 14.41 2.49 5.19
C LYS A 16 13.71 1.81 6.35
N ASP A 17 12.42 2.13 6.48
CA ASP A 17 11.52 1.39 7.36
C ASP A 17 11.22 0.02 6.74
N LEU A 18 11.80 -1.03 7.32
CA LEU A 18 11.43 -2.41 7.02
C LEU A 18 10.00 -2.68 7.50
N SER A 19 9.28 -3.56 6.80
CA SER A 19 7.99 -4.06 7.30
C SER A 19 8.19 -4.92 8.55
N LEU A 20 7.15 -5.03 9.38
CA LEU A 20 7.19 -5.86 10.59
C LEU A 20 7.50 -7.34 10.28
N GLU A 21 7.02 -7.82 9.13
CA GLU A 21 7.27 -9.19 8.66
C GLU A 21 8.75 -9.40 8.30
N GLU A 22 9.38 -8.42 7.64
CA GLU A 22 10.81 -8.49 7.30
C GLU A 22 11.70 -8.40 8.54
N LEU A 23 11.29 -7.61 9.54
CA LEU A 23 11.98 -7.51 10.83
C LEU A 23 11.94 -8.84 11.58
N ASP A 24 10.77 -9.49 11.68
CA ASP A 24 10.65 -10.80 12.35
C ASP A 24 11.52 -11.87 11.67
N ILE A 25 11.51 -11.92 10.33
CA ILE A 25 12.34 -12.86 9.57
C ILE A 25 13.84 -12.59 9.81
N LEU A 26 14.23 -11.31 9.83
CA LEU A 26 15.60 -10.88 10.11
C LEU A 26 16.03 -11.32 11.52
N GLU A 27 15.22 -11.04 12.53
CA GLU A 27 15.50 -11.37 13.93
C GLU A 27 15.62 -12.87 14.15
N GLN A 28 14.69 -13.66 13.60
CA GLN A 28 14.74 -15.12 13.67
C GLN A 28 16.02 -15.65 13.02
N HIS A 29 16.38 -15.18 11.82
CA HIS A 29 17.59 -15.68 11.16
C HIS A 29 18.86 -15.34 11.94
N VAL A 30 18.96 -14.10 12.43
CA VAL A 30 20.14 -13.65 13.19
C VAL A 30 20.29 -14.39 14.51
N ALA A 31 19.19 -14.82 15.13
CA ALA A 31 19.22 -15.64 16.34
C ALA A 31 19.91 -17.01 16.13
N PHE A 32 19.81 -17.59 14.94
CA PHE A 32 20.36 -18.92 14.64
C PHE A 32 21.62 -18.90 13.75
N CYS A 33 21.90 -17.80 13.05
CA CYS A 33 23.03 -17.67 12.14
C CYS A 33 24.12 -16.75 12.71
N THR A 34 25.21 -17.35 13.19
CA THR A 34 26.36 -16.65 13.78
C THR A 34 27.06 -15.71 12.79
N ASN A 35 27.06 -16.04 11.50
CA ASN A 35 27.65 -15.21 10.44
C ASN A 35 26.87 -13.90 10.28
N CYS A 36 25.53 -13.98 10.15
CA CYS A 36 24.68 -12.80 10.02
C CYS A 36 24.66 -11.96 11.31
N ALA A 37 24.73 -12.59 12.49
CA ALA A 37 24.88 -11.88 13.76
C ALA A 37 26.17 -11.06 13.83
N ARG A 38 27.30 -11.66 13.46
CA ARG A 38 28.60 -10.98 13.40
C ARG A 38 28.61 -9.85 12.37
N PHE A 39 27.99 -10.08 11.21
CA PHE A 39 27.87 -9.07 10.17
C PHE A 39 27.09 -7.83 10.67
N ARG A 40 25.97 -8.04 11.37
CA ARG A 40 25.18 -6.96 11.98
C ARG A 40 26.01 -6.16 12.98
N GLU A 41 26.70 -6.84 13.90
CA GLU A 41 27.55 -6.20 14.90
C GLU A 41 28.68 -5.37 14.27
N ASN A 42 29.33 -5.89 13.22
CA ASN A 42 30.37 -5.18 12.49
C ASN A 42 29.84 -3.91 11.81
N LEU A 43 28.66 -3.98 11.19
CA LEU A 43 28.03 -2.81 10.60
C LEU A 43 27.66 -1.77 11.65
N GLU A 44 27.16 -2.19 12.82
CA GLU A 44 26.87 -1.28 13.93
C GLU A 44 28.14 -0.57 14.42
N LYS A 45 29.27 -1.29 14.55
CA LYS A 45 30.58 -0.70 14.89
C LYS A 45 31.02 0.32 13.85
N ILE A 46 30.92 0.00 12.56
CA ILE A 46 31.27 0.93 11.47
C ILE A 46 30.39 2.19 11.55
N ARG A 47 29.08 2.03 11.71
CA ARG A 47 28.14 3.15 11.85
C ARG A 47 28.48 4.02 13.07
N ALA A 48 28.82 3.40 14.20
CA ALA A 48 29.24 4.11 15.39
C ALA A 48 30.54 4.89 15.16
N SER A 49 31.54 4.29 14.52
CA SER A 49 32.79 4.98 14.16
C SER A 49 32.55 6.16 13.24
N ILE A 50 31.71 6.02 12.21
CA ILE A 50 31.37 7.12 11.29
C ILE A 50 30.71 8.28 12.03
N LYS A 51 29.83 8.00 13.02
CA LYS A 51 29.18 9.05 13.83
C LYS A 51 30.17 9.87 14.68
N THR A 52 31.34 9.31 15.01
CA THR A 52 32.40 10.03 15.76
C THR A 52 33.24 10.95 14.87
N ILE A 53 33.16 10.81 13.54
CA ILE A 53 33.90 11.66 12.62
C ILE A 53 33.27 13.07 12.66
N PRO A 54 34.06 14.13 12.90
CA PRO A 54 33.56 15.50 12.87
C PRO A 54 32.86 15.78 11.54
N GLN A 55 31.60 16.21 11.59
CA GLN A 55 30.88 16.56 10.38
C GLN A 55 31.46 17.86 9.81
N PRO A 56 31.76 17.92 8.50
CA PRO A 56 32.22 19.14 7.88
C PRO A 56 31.11 20.19 7.96
N ILE A 57 31.44 21.37 8.48
CA ILE A 57 30.51 22.50 8.50
C ILE A 57 30.44 23.05 7.07
N PRO A 58 29.30 22.99 6.39
CA PRO A 58 29.19 23.53 5.04
C PRO A 58 29.31 25.07 5.08
N PRO A 59 29.94 25.68 4.08
CA PRO A 59 29.93 27.14 3.89
C PRO A 59 28.50 27.71 3.92
N PRO A 60 28.28 28.87 4.58
CA PRO A 60 26.94 29.43 4.75
C PRO A 60 26.25 29.73 3.41
N ASP A 61 27.01 30.19 2.40
CA ASP A 61 26.51 30.44 1.04
C ASP A 61 25.95 29.17 0.38
N LEU A 62 26.57 28.00 0.60
CA LEU A 62 26.08 26.73 0.06
C LEU A 62 24.77 26.31 0.74
N VAL A 63 24.64 26.53 2.04
CA VAL A 63 23.42 26.23 2.79
C VAL A 63 22.27 27.09 2.28
N GLU A 64 22.51 28.38 2.07
CA GLU A 64 21.50 29.32 1.56
C GLU A 64 21.09 28.98 0.13
N LYS A 65 22.03 28.74 -0.79
CA LYS A 65 21.76 28.31 -2.16
C LYS A 65 20.97 27.00 -2.21
N THR A 66 21.34 26.03 -1.38
CA THR A 66 20.64 24.74 -1.30
C THR A 66 19.21 24.92 -0.79
N ARG A 67 19.02 25.73 0.24
CA ARG A 67 17.71 26.06 0.79
C ARG A 67 16.84 26.76 -0.26
N ALA A 68 17.37 27.76 -0.95
CA ALA A 68 16.66 28.50 -1.99
C ALA A 68 16.23 27.57 -3.14
N ARG A 69 17.12 26.69 -3.59
CA ARG A 69 16.82 25.69 -4.63
C ARG A 69 15.76 24.69 -4.17
N CYS A 70 15.87 24.17 -2.95
CA CYS A 70 14.89 23.23 -2.39
C CYS A 70 13.51 23.88 -2.25
N GLN A 71 13.44 25.13 -1.77
CA GLN A 71 12.18 25.88 -1.71
C GLN A 71 11.59 26.15 -3.09
N ALA A 72 12.41 26.45 -4.10
CA ALA A 72 11.96 26.61 -5.46
C ALA A 72 11.35 25.30 -6.01
N GLU A 73 12.01 24.15 -5.78
CA GLU A 73 11.50 22.84 -6.19
C GLU A 73 10.22 22.43 -5.44
N LEU A 74 10.11 22.76 -4.16
CA LEU A 74 8.89 22.51 -3.39
C LEU A 74 7.74 23.38 -3.90
N ARG A 75 8.00 24.64 -4.26
CA ARG A 75 6.99 25.53 -4.85
C ARG A 75 6.55 25.08 -6.23
N THR A 76 7.46 24.60 -7.08
CA THR A 76 7.10 24.08 -8.41
C THR A 76 6.27 22.80 -8.29
N LYS A 77 6.61 21.90 -7.36
CA LYS A 77 5.79 20.71 -7.06
C LYS A 77 4.43 21.10 -6.49
N ALA A 78 4.37 21.99 -5.50
CA ALA A 78 3.12 22.46 -4.94
C ALA A 78 2.24 23.18 -5.98
N ALA A 79 2.83 23.94 -6.90
CA ALA A 79 2.12 24.58 -8.00
C ALA A 79 1.64 23.57 -9.05
N ALA A 80 2.43 22.52 -9.33
CA ALA A 80 1.99 21.40 -10.16
C ALA A 80 0.83 20.65 -9.48
N ASP A 81 0.91 20.42 -8.17
CA ASP A 81 -0.12 19.77 -7.35
C ASP A 81 -1.33 20.68 -7.08
N ALA A 82 -1.22 22.01 -7.23
CA ALA A 82 -2.33 22.95 -7.13
C ALA A 82 -2.99 23.23 -8.50
N GLY A 83 -2.22 23.18 -9.58
CA GLY A 83 -2.72 23.17 -10.96
C GLY A 83 -3.36 21.83 -11.33
N ILE A 84 -2.94 20.75 -10.67
CA ILE A 84 -3.73 19.55 -10.47
C ILE A 84 -4.68 19.87 -9.32
N SER A 85 -5.76 20.60 -9.59
CA SER A 85 -6.98 20.45 -8.78
C SER A 85 -7.13 18.96 -8.44
N PRO A 86 -7.57 18.56 -7.24
CA PRO A 86 -7.99 17.19 -7.04
C PRO A 86 -9.23 16.98 -7.92
N LYS A 87 -9.00 16.76 -9.22
CA LYS A 87 -9.41 15.55 -9.87
C LYS A 87 -8.91 14.42 -8.96
N THR A 88 -9.63 14.21 -7.86
CA THR A 88 -10.60 13.13 -7.83
C THR A 88 -10.88 12.77 -9.28
N HIS A 89 -10.02 11.93 -9.85
CA HIS A 89 -10.44 11.01 -10.86
C HIS A 89 -11.45 10.13 -10.12
N ALA A 90 -12.63 10.69 -9.83
CA ALA A 90 -13.86 10.05 -10.19
C ALA A 90 -13.69 9.75 -11.68
N GLU A 91 -12.94 8.68 -11.96
CA GLU A 91 -13.17 7.93 -13.18
C GLU A 91 -14.69 7.82 -13.24
N PRO A 92 -15.32 8.25 -14.35
CA PRO A 92 -16.77 8.18 -14.47
C PRO A 92 -17.11 6.75 -14.07
N MET A 93 -17.82 6.63 -12.94
CA MET A 93 -18.16 5.36 -12.32
C MET A 93 -18.58 4.45 -13.49
N PRO A 94 -17.89 3.31 -13.71
CA PRO A 94 -18.04 2.58 -14.97
C PRO A 94 -19.53 2.45 -15.24
N LYS A 95 -20.00 2.83 -16.44
CA LYS A 95 -21.44 2.99 -16.72
C LYS A 95 -22.27 1.74 -16.36
N TYR A 96 -21.59 0.60 -16.20
CA TYR A 96 -22.11 -0.69 -15.81
C TYR A 96 -22.16 -0.96 -14.29
N ALA A 97 -21.50 -0.17 -13.44
CA ALA A 97 -21.52 -0.35 -11.98
C ALA A 97 -22.91 -0.06 -11.38
N LEU A 98 -23.57 1.00 -11.84
CA LEU A 98 -24.93 1.35 -11.40
C LEU A 98 -25.96 0.27 -11.79
N PRO A 99 -26.04 -0.20 -13.06
CA PRO A 99 -27.00 -1.24 -13.41
C PRO A 99 -26.65 -2.59 -12.78
N VAL A 100 -25.36 -2.92 -12.57
CA VAL A 100 -24.95 -4.15 -11.86
C VAL A 100 -25.38 -4.09 -10.39
N LEU A 101 -25.16 -2.95 -9.71
CA LEU A 101 -25.59 -2.76 -8.32
C LEU A 101 -27.13 -2.83 -8.20
N PHE A 102 -27.85 -2.16 -9.11
CA PHE A 102 -29.31 -2.18 -9.15
C PHE A 102 -29.84 -3.60 -9.43
N SER A 103 -29.21 -4.33 -10.37
CA SER A 103 -29.53 -5.73 -10.66
C SER A 103 -29.28 -6.62 -9.45
N LEU A 104 -28.18 -6.42 -8.73
CA LEU A 104 -27.87 -7.17 -7.51
C LEU A 104 -28.93 -6.91 -6.42
N ILE A 105 -29.32 -5.65 -6.22
CA ILE A 105 -30.37 -5.25 -5.26
C ILE A 105 -31.72 -5.89 -5.63
N LEU A 106 -32.11 -5.83 -6.90
CA LEU A 106 -33.34 -6.44 -7.39
C LEU A 106 -33.32 -7.96 -7.24
N LEU A 107 -32.21 -8.62 -7.58
CA LEU A 107 -32.05 -10.07 -7.43
C LEU A 107 -32.14 -10.47 -5.96
N THR A 108 -31.50 -9.70 -5.08
CA THR A 108 -31.56 -9.91 -3.63
C THR A 108 -32.99 -9.74 -3.12
N ALA A 109 -33.70 -8.68 -3.54
CA ALA A 109 -35.09 -8.46 -3.18
C ALA A 109 -36.02 -9.56 -3.74
N PHE A 110 -35.77 -10.05 -4.95
CA PHE A 110 -36.55 -11.11 -5.60
C PHE A 110 -36.36 -12.46 -4.92
N ILE A 111 -35.17 -12.74 -4.38
CA ILE A 111 -34.91 -13.96 -3.59
C ILE A 111 -35.54 -13.84 -2.19
N ILE A 112 -35.44 -12.66 -1.57
CA ILE A 112 -35.96 -12.42 -0.21
C ILE A 112 -37.49 -12.30 -0.17
N ALA A 113 -38.13 -11.71 -1.18
CA ALA A 113 -39.58 -11.49 -1.21
C ALA A 113 -40.45 -12.77 -1.11
N PRO A 114 -40.19 -13.87 -1.84
CA PRO A 114 -40.94 -15.12 -1.67
C PRO A 114 -40.54 -15.85 -0.38
N MET A 115 -39.31 -15.66 0.12
CA MET A 115 -38.89 -16.18 1.42
C MET A 115 -39.66 -15.51 2.56
N LEU A 116 -39.88 -14.19 2.51
CA LEU A 116 -40.73 -13.45 3.44
C LEU A 116 -42.19 -13.94 3.45
N LYS A 117 -42.72 -14.32 2.28
CA LYS A 117 -44.10 -14.84 2.17
C LYS A 117 -44.27 -16.24 2.77
N ASN A 118 -43.19 -17.01 2.88
CA ASN A 118 -43.20 -18.38 3.40
C ASN A 118 -42.84 -18.46 4.90
N ILE A 119 -42.62 -17.32 5.57
CA ILE A 119 -42.42 -17.28 7.02
C ILE A 119 -43.77 -17.48 7.70
N LYS A 120 -44.17 -18.75 7.83
CA LYS A 120 -45.09 -19.15 8.90
C LYS A 120 -44.33 -19.05 10.22
N LEU A 121 -44.92 -18.30 11.13
CA LEU A 121 -44.35 -17.70 12.35
C LEU A 121 -43.89 -18.71 13.43
N ASP A 122 -43.80 -20.01 13.12
CA ASP A 122 -43.71 -21.10 14.11
C ASP A 122 -42.43 -21.96 14.04
N GLN A 123 -41.36 -21.52 13.34
CA GLN A 123 -40.08 -22.24 13.36
C GLN A 123 -38.90 -21.30 13.70
N PRO A 124 -38.06 -21.62 14.70
CA PRO A 124 -37.12 -20.67 15.30
C PRO A 124 -35.81 -20.64 14.51
N LEU A 125 -35.87 -20.08 13.30
CA LEU A 125 -34.72 -19.37 12.74
C LEU A 125 -34.92 -17.92 13.15
N THR A 126 -34.35 -17.56 14.30
CA THR A 126 -34.34 -16.19 14.77
C THR A 126 -33.87 -15.28 13.65
N PHE A 127 -34.78 -14.44 13.15
CA PHE A 127 -34.53 -13.34 12.21
C PHE A 127 -33.16 -12.65 12.36
N PRO A 128 -32.69 -12.34 13.59
CA PRO A 128 -31.36 -11.76 13.76
C PRO A 128 -30.22 -12.64 13.24
N THR A 129 -30.32 -13.97 13.33
CA THR A 129 -29.29 -14.92 12.87
C THR A 129 -29.13 -14.88 11.35
N VAL A 130 -30.22 -14.76 10.60
CA VAL A 130 -30.19 -14.67 9.13
C VAL A 130 -29.65 -13.32 8.68
N ALA A 131 -30.04 -12.23 9.37
CA ALA A 131 -29.51 -10.89 9.10
C ALA A 131 -28.00 -10.82 9.36
N VAL A 132 -27.55 -11.39 10.48
CA VAL A 132 -26.12 -11.48 10.84
C VAL A 132 -25.37 -12.32 9.80
N LEU A 133 -25.89 -13.48 9.41
CA LEU A 133 -25.25 -14.34 8.41
C LEU A 133 -25.13 -13.65 7.05
N THR A 134 -26.15 -12.89 6.65
CA THR A 134 -26.15 -12.13 5.39
C THR A 134 -25.12 -11.00 5.44
N LEU A 135 -25.03 -10.26 6.55
CA LEU A 135 -23.99 -9.24 6.76
C LEU A 135 -22.59 -9.86 6.77
N LEU A 136 -22.42 -11.05 7.34
CA LEU A 136 -21.15 -11.75 7.40
C LEU A 136 -20.70 -12.20 6.01
N ILE A 137 -21.61 -12.76 5.20
CA ILE A 137 -21.35 -13.13 3.80
C ILE A 137 -21.03 -11.89 2.96
N GLN A 138 -21.77 -10.79 3.14
CA GLN A 138 -21.56 -9.55 2.42
C GLN A 138 -20.19 -8.91 2.75
N ASN A 139 -19.80 -8.89 4.03
CA ASN A 139 -18.50 -8.41 4.46
C ASN A 139 -17.35 -9.31 4.00
N ALA A 140 -17.54 -10.64 4.04
CA ALA A 140 -16.56 -11.61 3.54
C ALA A 140 -16.34 -11.45 2.03
N ALA A 141 -17.41 -11.25 1.26
CA ALA A 141 -17.32 -10.99 -0.17
C ALA A 141 -16.54 -9.69 -0.45
N MET A 142 -16.85 -8.59 0.25
CA MET A 142 -16.13 -7.32 0.10
C MET A 142 -14.63 -7.46 0.38
N LEU A 143 -14.26 -8.21 1.43
CA LEU A 143 -12.86 -8.47 1.77
C LEU A 143 -12.15 -9.36 0.75
N PHE A 144 -12.84 -10.34 0.15
CA PHE A 144 -12.24 -11.23 -0.83
C PHE A 144 -12.04 -10.54 -2.20
N PHE A 145 -12.98 -9.69 -2.60
CA PHE A 145 -12.92 -9.00 -3.89
C PHE A 145 -12.06 -7.72 -3.87
N SER A 146 -11.88 -7.07 -2.72
CA SER A 146 -11.02 -5.88 -2.56
C SER A 146 -9.57 -6.09 -3.05
N PRO A 147 -8.81 -7.09 -2.60
CA PRO A 147 -7.42 -7.30 -3.05
C PRO A 147 -7.33 -7.70 -4.53
N ILE A 148 -8.34 -8.39 -5.07
CA ILE A 148 -8.41 -8.76 -6.49
C ILE A 148 -8.61 -7.50 -7.35
N LEU A 149 -9.50 -6.60 -6.94
CA LEU A 149 -9.73 -5.32 -7.61
C LEU A 149 -8.49 -4.42 -7.53
N ILE A 150 -7.85 -4.33 -6.36
CA ILE A 150 -6.59 -3.59 -6.17
C ILE A 150 -5.49 -4.14 -7.09
N ARG A 151 -5.35 -5.46 -7.19
CA ARG A 151 -4.33 -6.10 -8.04
C ARG A 151 -4.56 -5.83 -9.52
N LYS A 152 -5.81 -5.92 -9.99
CA LYS A 152 -6.19 -5.61 -11.38
C LYS A 152 -5.98 -4.14 -11.72
N TYR A 153 -6.30 -3.24 -10.79
CA TYR A 153 -6.11 -1.80 -10.98
C TYR A 153 -4.62 -1.41 -11.01
N ARG A 154 -3.79 -2.04 -10.15
CA ARG A 154 -2.32 -1.87 -10.16
C ARG A 154 -1.67 -2.31 -11.47
N TRP A 155 -2.19 -3.34 -12.14
CA TRP A 155 -1.66 -3.81 -13.44
C TRP A 155 -1.99 -2.83 -14.57
N LYS A 156 -3.23 -2.34 -14.63
CA LYS A 156 -3.65 -1.37 -15.65
C LYS A 156 -2.90 -0.03 -15.56
N LYS A 157 -2.57 0.41 -14.34
CA LYS A 157 -1.76 1.62 -14.10
C LYS A 157 -0.29 1.46 -14.52
N ARG A 158 0.21 0.22 -14.56
CA ARG A 158 1.59 -0.08 -14.97
C ARG A 158 1.75 -0.06 -16.50
N ASP A 159 0.73 -0.52 -17.22
CA ASP A 159 0.67 -0.48 -18.69
C ASP A 159 0.68 0.97 -19.22
N PHE A 160 -0.03 1.88 -18.53
CA PHE A 160 -0.09 3.29 -18.92
C PHE A 160 1.22 4.08 -18.71
N ARG A 161 2.17 3.53 -17.93
CA ARG A 161 3.48 4.17 -17.68
C ARG A 161 4.60 3.62 -18.58
N GLY A 162 4.32 2.61 -19.40
CA GLY A 162 5.30 1.94 -20.27
C GLY A 162 5.56 2.61 -21.62
N THR A 163 4.79 3.63 -22.01
CA THR A 163 4.90 4.28 -23.33
C THR A 163 5.18 5.79 -23.21
N GLN A 164 6.35 6.13 -22.66
CA GLN A 164 7.07 7.33 -23.05
C GLN A 164 8.57 7.02 -23.07
N MET A 165 9.05 6.44 -24.18
CA MET A 165 10.45 6.58 -24.56
C MET A 165 10.55 7.78 -25.48
N ASN A 166 11.22 8.81 -24.98
CA ASN A 166 11.68 9.99 -25.68
C ASN A 166 12.35 9.61 -27.01
N ALA A 167 11.71 9.97 -28.12
CA ALA A 167 12.37 10.16 -29.40
C ALA A 167 12.62 11.66 -29.55
N ASN A 168 13.77 12.14 -29.08
CA ASN A 168 14.37 13.42 -29.45
C ASN A 168 15.85 13.38 -29.09
N ALA A 169 16.63 12.81 -30.00
CA ALA A 169 18.07 12.99 -30.11
C ALA A 169 18.41 13.09 -31.60
N SER A 170 18.43 14.32 -32.10
CA SER A 170 19.09 14.74 -33.35
C SER A 170 19.34 16.24 -33.24
#